data_AF-A0A8H4LUB6-F1
#
_entry.id   AF-A0A8H4LUB6-F1
#
_cell.length_a   1.000
_cell.length_b   1.000
_cell.length_c   1.000
_cell.angle_alpha   90.00
_cell.angle_beta   90.00
_cell.angle_gamma   90.00
#
_symmetry.space_group_name_H-M   'P 1'
#
loop_
_entity.id
_entity.type
_entity.pdbx_description
1 polymer ?
#
loop_
_entity_poly.entity_id
_entity_poly.type
_entity_poly.pdbx_seq_one_letter_code
_entity_poly.pdbx_strand_id
1 'polypeptide(L)'
;MMAKMGFTGGGLGKQAEDGGGGQGRTEPIKVSVKENRGGVGLDSDKKRHLQDEAEARAAKAPKMDPLEYRERASKENEEARLESQLHGAQRVIEGLEGAPASTFGRVLKSIPVVYRGLVRAREDEERKVRLRHKLEQSLGYLPIVGDDETDDDDKMAMGLKETSYVAEVDDEDLDEDEELDAFKALGAAQRLGKAVEYLRREHHYCLWCKMAYPEERMEGCPGPAEADHD
;
A
#
# COMPACT_ATOMS: atom_id res chain seq x y z
N MET A 1 -68.89 -31.38 2.73
CA MET A 1 -69.67 -30.58 3.71
C MET A 1 -69.32 -29.09 3.66
N MET A 2 -68.05 -28.67 3.64
CA MET A 2 -67.65 -27.24 3.61
C MET A 2 -68.16 -26.44 2.39
N ALA A 3 -68.11 -27.01 1.18
CA ALA A 3 -68.61 -26.35 -0.04
C ALA A 3 -70.14 -26.15 -0.07
N LYS A 4 -70.90 -26.95 0.70
CA LYS A 4 -72.36 -26.78 0.84
C LYS A 4 -72.74 -25.67 1.83
N MET A 5 -71.78 -25.12 2.59
CA MET A 5 -71.96 -24.00 3.53
C MET A 5 -71.41 -22.67 2.97
N GLY A 6 -71.13 -22.58 1.66
CA GLY A 6 -70.73 -21.33 1.00
C GLY A 6 -69.23 -21.02 1.01
N PHE A 7 -68.36 -21.93 1.45
CA PHE A 7 -66.91 -21.73 1.36
C PHE A 7 -66.40 -22.08 -0.05
N THR A 8 -66.03 -21.07 -0.83
CA THR A 8 -65.60 -21.20 -2.24
C THR A 8 -64.09 -21.43 -2.41
N GLY A 9 -63.33 -21.56 -1.33
CA GLY A 9 -61.89 -21.72 -1.37
C GLY A 9 -61.16 -20.39 -1.61
N GLY A 10 -60.19 -20.10 -0.74
CA GLY A 10 -59.39 -18.88 -0.76
C GLY A 10 -58.57 -18.78 0.52
N GLY A 11 -57.39 -18.18 0.45
CA GLY A 11 -56.55 -17.98 1.64
C GLY A 11 -57.13 -16.91 2.58
N LEU A 12 -56.86 -17.04 3.87
CA LEU A 12 -57.28 -16.07 4.88
C LEU A 12 -56.43 -14.79 4.76
N GLY A 13 -57.07 -13.65 4.49
CA GLY A 13 -56.42 -12.34 4.39
C GLY A 13 -57.11 -11.40 3.39
N LYS A 14 -56.75 -10.10 3.41
CA LYS A 14 -57.23 -9.11 2.43
C LYS A 14 -56.84 -9.55 1.01
N GLN A 15 -57.77 -9.47 0.07
CA GLN A 15 -57.47 -9.63 -1.36
C GLN A 15 -56.79 -8.35 -1.88
N ALA A 16 -56.00 -8.51 -2.94
CA ALA A 16 -55.06 -7.50 -3.46
C ALA A 16 -55.72 -6.18 -3.93
N GLU A 17 -57.06 -6.10 -3.99
CA GLU A 17 -57.77 -4.91 -4.47
C GLU A 17 -57.82 -3.77 -3.42
N ASP A 18 -57.60 -4.07 -2.13
CA ASP A 18 -57.62 -3.07 -1.04
C ASP A 18 -56.22 -2.79 -0.43
N GLY A 19 -55.25 -2.49 -1.30
CA GLY A 19 -54.06 -1.71 -0.96
C GLY A 19 -52.97 -2.40 -0.14
N GLY A 20 -52.95 -3.73 -0.08
CA GLY A 20 -51.86 -4.49 0.55
C GLY A 20 -51.48 -5.69 -0.32
N GLY A 21 -50.31 -5.64 -0.94
CA GLY A 21 -49.85 -6.58 -1.97
C GLY A 21 -49.59 -8.01 -1.48
N GLY A 22 -50.64 -8.78 -1.20
CA GLY A 22 -50.52 -10.22 -0.95
C GLY A 22 -51.81 -10.97 -1.24
N GLN A 23 -51.72 -12.03 -2.05
CA GLN A 23 -52.78 -13.02 -2.18
C GLN A 23 -52.99 -13.69 -0.80
N GLY A 24 -54.24 -13.84 -0.36
CA GLY A 24 -54.58 -14.39 0.96
C GLY A 24 -53.81 -15.68 1.24
N ARG A 25 -53.24 -15.81 2.45
CA ARG A 25 -52.36 -16.94 2.78
C ARG A 25 -53.18 -18.22 2.91
N THR A 26 -52.82 -19.22 2.12
CA THR A 26 -53.41 -20.57 2.15
C THR A 26 -52.66 -21.52 3.08
N GLU A 27 -51.39 -21.24 3.38
CA GLU A 27 -50.58 -21.99 4.33
C GLU A 27 -50.50 -21.29 5.71
N PRO A 28 -50.46 -22.04 6.82
CA PRO A 28 -50.22 -21.49 8.15
C PRO A 28 -48.92 -20.67 8.20
N ILE A 29 -48.92 -19.59 8.99
CA ILE A 29 -47.74 -18.73 9.15
C ILE A 29 -46.60 -19.57 9.73
N LYS A 30 -45.52 -19.72 8.97
CA LYS A 30 -44.31 -20.41 9.42
C LYS A 30 -43.70 -19.64 10.59
N VAL A 31 -43.58 -20.29 11.74
CA VAL A 31 -42.96 -19.72 12.94
C VAL A 31 -41.44 -19.82 12.77
N SER A 32 -40.76 -18.70 12.51
CA SER A 32 -39.30 -18.62 12.55
C SER A 32 -38.87 -18.27 13.98
N VAL A 33 -38.28 -19.23 14.70
CA VAL A 33 -37.72 -18.98 16.02
C VAL A 33 -36.43 -18.17 15.84
N LYS A 34 -36.41 -16.95 16.36
CA LYS A 34 -35.21 -16.10 16.34
C LYS A 34 -34.28 -16.57 17.47
N GLU A 35 -33.09 -17.06 17.12
CA GLU A 35 -32.10 -17.56 18.09
C GLU A 35 -31.34 -16.43 18.82
N ASN A 36 -31.48 -15.20 18.34
CA ASN A 36 -30.78 -14.03 18.88
C ASN A 36 -31.68 -13.23 19.83
N ARG A 37 -31.10 -12.72 20.92
CA ARG A 37 -31.77 -11.80 21.87
C ARG A 37 -32.07 -10.39 21.30
N GLY A 38 -31.92 -10.19 20.00
CA GLY A 38 -32.16 -8.91 19.33
C GLY A 38 -33.63 -8.73 18.97
N GLY A 39 -34.19 -7.55 19.25
CA GLY A 39 -35.59 -7.21 18.95
C GLY A 39 -35.98 -7.47 17.48
N VAL A 40 -37.25 -7.78 17.25
CA VAL A 40 -37.83 -7.91 15.90
C VAL A 40 -37.83 -6.52 15.25
N GLY A 41 -37.01 -6.31 14.22
CA GLY A 41 -36.90 -5.03 13.49
C GLY A 41 -35.52 -4.35 13.58
N LEU A 42 -34.72 -4.65 14.61
CA LEU A 42 -33.45 -3.95 14.85
C LEU A 42 -32.37 -4.30 13.80
N ASP A 43 -32.39 -5.53 13.29
CA ASP A 43 -31.50 -5.97 12.21
C ASP A 43 -31.89 -5.37 10.85
N SER A 44 -33.18 -5.17 10.59
CA SER A 44 -33.65 -4.51 9.37
C SER A 44 -33.35 -3.02 9.40
N ASP A 45 -33.48 -2.36 10.55
CA ASP A 45 -33.16 -0.93 10.67
C ASP A 45 -31.65 -0.67 10.58
N LYS A 46 -30.81 -1.54 11.18
CA LYS A 46 -29.36 -1.50 10.96
C LYS A 46 -28.99 -1.68 9.49
N LYS A 47 -29.64 -2.64 8.80
CA LYS A 47 -29.39 -2.89 7.38
C LYS A 47 -29.79 -1.68 6.51
N ARG A 48 -30.92 -1.04 6.82
CA ARG A 48 -31.35 0.18 6.14
C ARG A 48 -30.43 1.37 6.40
N HIS A 49 -30.00 1.56 7.65
CA HIS A 49 -29.04 2.62 7.99
C HIS A 49 -27.73 2.46 7.23
N LEU A 50 -27.18 1.24 7.19
CA LEU A 50 -25.96 0.95 6.44
C LEU A 50 -26.14 1.19 4.92
N GLN A 51 -27.32 0.90 4.38
CA GLN A 51 -27.65 1.18 2.98
C GLN A 51 -27.76 2.67 2.72
N ASP A 52 -28.46 3.43 3.56
CA ASP A 52 -28.62 4.87 3.45
C ASP A 52 -27.26 5.59 3.59
N GLU A 53 -26.37 5.10 4.47
CA GLU A 53 -24.99 5.61 4.60
C GLU A 53 -24.13 5.30 3.38
N ALA A 54 -24.29 4.11 2.79
CA ALA A 54 -23.60 3.73 1.56
C ALA A 54 -24.09 4.54 0.36
N GLU A 55 -25.41 4.76 0.24
CA GLU A 55 -26.02 5.58 -0.80
C GLU A 55 -25.68 7.07 -0.64
N ALA A 56 -25.67 7.58 0.59
CA ALA A 56 -25.22 8.95 0.86
C ALA A 56 -23.73 9.13 0.54
N ARG A 57 -22.88 8.12 0.79
CA ARG A 57 -21.47 8.14 0.36
C ARG A 57 -21.35 8.07 -1.16
N ALA A 58 -22.15 7.24 -1.83
CA ALA A 58 -22.14 7.14 -3.28
C ALA A 58 -22.67 8.42 -3.97
N ALA A 59 -23.68 9.07 -3.40
CA ALA A 59 -24.23 10.33 -3.90
C ALA A 59 -23.27 11.51 -3.69
N LYS A 60 -22.43 11.46 -2.65
CA LYS A 60 -21.37 12.45 -2.39
C LYS A 60 -20.06 12.15 -3.11
N ALA A 61 -19.93 10.98 -3.76
CA ALA A 61 -18.75 10.67 -4.54
C ALA A 61 -18.71 11.63 -5.75
N PRO A 62 -17.61 12.38 -5.95
CA PRO A 62 -17.48 13.23 -7.12
C PRO A 62 -17.58 12.35 -8.36
N LYS A 63 -18.48 12.69 -9.28
CA LYS A 63 -18.55 12.08 -10.61
C LYS A 63 -17.30 12.48 -11.35
N MET A 64 -16.25 11.66 -11.24
CA MET A 64 -15.00 11.91 -11.93
C MET A 64 -15.24 11.69 -13.43
N ASP A 65 -14.93 12.70 -14.23
CA ASP A 65 -15.15 12.65 -15.67
C ASP A 65 -14.20 11.61 -16.31
N PRO A 66 -14.67 10.78 -17.26
CA PRO A 66 -13.84 9.76 -17.89
C PRO A 66 -12.57 10.32 -18.58
N LEU A 67 -12.55 11.58 -19.01
CA LEU A 67 -11.34 12.19 -19.60
C LEU A 67 -10.30 12.53 -18.53
N GLU A 68 -10.73 13.10 -17.40
CA GLU A 68 -9.84 13.38 -16.26
C GLU A 68 -9.19 12.12 -15.68
N TYR A 69 -9.91 11.00 -15.68
CA TYR A 69 -9.33 9.71 -15.30
C TYR A 69 -8.24 9.27 -16.26
N ARG A 70 -8.46 9.40 -17.57
CA ARG A 70 -7.50 8.99 -18.61
C ARG A 70 -6.24 9.85 -18.58
N GLU A 71 -6.38 11.16 -18.42
CA GLU A 71 -5.23 12.06 -18.32
C GLU A 71 -4.38 11.78 -17.08
N ARG A 72 -5.03 11.53 -15.93
CA ARG A 72 -4.33 11.15 -14.70
C ARG A 72 -3.61 9.82 -14.85
N ALA A 73 -4.29 8.81 -15.39
CA ALA A 73 -3.70 7.51 -15.63
C ALA A 73 -2.52 7.58 -16.62
N SER A 74 -2.60 8.45 -17.65
CA SER A 74 -1.48 8.68 -18.58
C SER A 74 -0.28 9.26 -17.83
N LYS A 75 -0.48 10.33 -17.04
CA LYS A 75 0.58 10.97 -16.26
C LYS A 75 1.22 10.01 -15.26
N GLU A 76 0.41 9.27 -14.51
CA GLU A 76 0.91 8.29 -13.54
C GLU A 76 1.73 7.18 -14.22
N ASN A 77 1.28 6.69 -15.38
CA ASN A 77 2.00 5.66 -16.12
C ASN A 77 3.29 6.19 -16.76
N GLU A 78 3.28 7.44 -17.25
CA GLU A 78 4.47 8.14 -17.75
C GLU A 78 5.50 8.35 -16.63
N GLU A 79 5.06 8.81 -15.45
CA GLU A 79 5.91 8.97 -14.27
C GLU A 79 6.48 7.63 -13.82
N ALA A 80 5.66 6.57 -13.71
CA ALA A 80 6.11 5.24 -13.33
C ALA A 80 7.13 4.64 -14.32
N ARG A 81 6.95 4.90 -15.63
CA ARG A 81 7.93 4.54 -16.66
C ARG A 81 9.26 5.25 -16.44
N LEU A 82 9.23 6.57 -16.22
CA LEU A 82 10.43 7.37 -15.97
C LEU A 82 11.14 6.93 -14.69
N GLU A 83 10.40 6.60 -13.63
CA GLU A 83 10.97 6.07 -12.39
C GLU A 83 11.61 4.70 -12.59
N SER A 84 11.00 3.83 -13.39
CA SER A 84 11.58 2.52 -13.74
C SER A 84 12.88 2.68 -14.54
N GLN A 85 12.92 3.61 -15.50
CA GLN A 85 14.13 3.94 -16.27
C GLN A 85 15.22 4.53 -15.37
N LEU A 86 14.84 5.43 -14.45
CA LEU A 86 15.76 6.02 -13.48
C LEU A 86 16.37 4.95 -12.56
N HIS A 87 15.54 4.06 -12.03
CA HIS A 87 16.01 2.94 -11.20
C HIS A 87 16.97 2.05 -11.99
N GLY A 88 16.67 1.77 -13.26
CA GLY A 88 17.57 1.07 -14.17
C GLY A 88 18.91 1.79 -14.35
N ALA A 89 18.88 3.11 -14.58
CA ALA A 89 20.09 3.94 -14.73
C ALA A 89 20.95 3.93 -13.46
N GLN A 90 20.33 4.11 -12.28
CA GLN A 90 21.02 4.07 -10.99
C GLN A 90 21.72 2.73 -10.74
N ARG A 91 21.07 1.60 -11.09
CA ARG A 91 21.68 0.27 -10.98
C ARG A 91 22.87 0.09 -11.91
N VAL A 92 22.83 0.66 -13.11
CA VAL A 92 23.96 0.64 -14.04
C VAL A 92 25.13 1.44 -13.46
N ILE A 93 24.87 2.63 -12.91
CA ILE A 93 25.91 3.44 -12.26
C ILE A 93 26.56 2.65 -11.12
N GLU A 94 25.76 2.10 -10.20
CA GLU A 94 26.27 1.29 -9.09
C GLU A 94 27.09 0.08 -9.60
N GLY A 95 26.64 -0.56 -10.68
CA GLY A 95 27.36 -1.68 -11.28
C GLY A 95 28.69 -1.29 -11.93
N LEU A 96 28.80 -0.09 -12.49
CA LEU A 96 30.02 0.42 -13.12
C LEU A 96 31.04 0.96 -12.11
N GLU A 97 30.56 1.61 -11.04
CA GLU A 97 31.42 2.10 -9.95
C GLU A 97 31.80 1.00 -8.95
N GLY A 98 31.05 -0.10 -8.94
CA GLY A 98 31.17 -1.16 -7.96
C GLY A 98 30.40 -0.84 -6.69
N ALA A 99 29.83 -1.87 -6.06
CA ALA A 99 29.07 -1.70 -4.84
C ALA A 99 29.96 -1.13 -3.71
N PRO A 100 29.55 -0.05 -3.02
CA PRO A 100 30.32 0.49 -1.91
C PRO A 100 30.45 -0.57 -0.80
N ALA A 101 31.67 -0.79 -0.30
CA ALA A 101 31.96 -1.81 0.70
C ALA A 101 31.39 -1.50 2.10
N SER A 102 30.99 -0.25 2.35
CA SER A 102 30.47 0.24 3.61
C SER A 102 29.55 1.42 3.32
N THR A 103 28.45 1.53 4.07
CA THR A 103 27.40 2.49 3.78
C THR A 103 26.88 3.20 5.04
N PHE A 104 27.72 3.28 6.06
CA PHE A 104 27.43 4.08 7.25
C PHE A 104 27.48 5.58 6.92
N GLY A 105 26.69 6.44 7.60
CA GLY A 105 26.34 7.81 7.18
C GLY A 105 27.45 8.69 6.57
N ARG A 106 28.67 8.68 7.13
CA ARG A 106 29.83 9.42 6.57
C ARG A 106 30.29 8.91 5.20
N VAL A 107 30.11 7.62 4.94
CA VAL A 107 30.40 6.98 3.65
C VAL A 107 29.25 7.21 2.66
N LEU A 108 28.00 7.32 3.11
CA LEU A 108 26.88 7.64 2.23
C LEU A 108 27.04 9.01 1.55
N LYS A 109 27.49 10.03 2.30
CA LYS A 109 27.73 11.37 1.73
C LYS A 109 28.84 11.38 0.67
N SER A 110 29.76 10.41 0.70
CA SER A 110 30.80 10.26 -0.33
C SER A 110 30.26 9.71 -1.66
N ILE A 111 29.07 9.12 -1.63
CA ILE A 111 28.40 8.58 -2.81
C ILE A 111 27.70 9.72 -3.56
N PRO A 112 27.81 9.76 -4.91
CA PRO A 112 27.08 10.67 -5.76
C PRO A 112 25.57 10.66 -5.49
N VAL A 113 24.98 11.86 -5.38
CA VAL A 113 23.55 12.09 -5.09
C VAL A 113 22.63 11.31 -6.04
N VAL A 114 23.08 11.09 -7.28
CA VAL A 114 22.36 10.43 -8.37
C VAL A 114 21.89 9.02 -7.98
N TYR A 115 22.71 8.23 -7.29
CA TYR A 115 22.39 6.84 -6.91
C TYR A 115 22.49 6.57 -5.41
N ARG A 116 22.95 7.52 -4.60
CA ARG A 116 22.96 7.45 -3.12
C ARG A 116 21.61 7.05 -2.53
N GLY A 117 20.51 7.54 -3.11
CA GLY A 117 19.15 7.18 -2.68
C GLY A 117 18.82 5.70 -2.84
N LEU A 118 19.38 5.03 -3.86
CA LEU A 118 19.20 3.60 -4.10
C LEU A 118 19.90 2.78 -3.00
N VAL A 119 21.13 3.18 -2.66
CA VAL A 119 21.93 2.54 -1.60
C VAL A 119 21.24 2.70 -0.24
N ARG A 120 20.78 3.92 0.08
CA ARG A 120 20.03 4.20 1.31
C ARG A 120 18.73 3.40 1.38
N ALA A 121 17.99 3.26 0.27
CA ALA A 121 16.75 2.50 0.24
C ALA A 121 16.96 1.00 0.53
N ARG A 122 18.04 0.41 -0.01
CA ARG A 122 18.40 -0.99 0.26
C ARG A 122 18.69 -1.22 1.74
N GLU A 123 19.44 -0.33 2.37
CA GLU A 123 19.70 -0.42 3.80
C GLU A 123 18.46 -0.19 4.65
N ASP A 124 17.64 0.80 4.31
CA ASP A 124 16.40 1.06 5.04
C ASP A 124 15.51 -0.19 4.98
N GLU A 125 15.48 -0.90 3.86
CA GLU A 125 14.79 -2.18 3.73
C GLU A 125 15.45 -3.28 4.57
N GLU A 126 16.77 -3.45 4.52
CA GLU A 126 17.50 -4.42 5.36
C GLU A 126 17.32 -4.14 6.86
N ARG A 127 17.34 -2.86 7.26
CA ARG A 127 17.06 -2.41 8.62
C ARG A 127 15.61 -2.71 9.00
N LYS A 128 14.63 -2.43 8.13
CA LYS A 128 13.22 -2.78 8.36
C LYS A 128 13.02 -4.29 8.51
N VAL A 129 13.69 -5.10 7.69
CA VAL A 129 13.65 -6.57 7.80
C VAL A 129 14.27 -7.02 9.12
N ARG A 130 15.43 -6.48 9.49
CA ARG A 130 16.10 -6.77 10.77
C ARG A 130 15.24 -6.38 11.97
N LEU A 131 14.62 -5.20 11.94
CA LEU A 131 13.71 -4.72 12.97
C LEU A 131 12.45 -5.55 13.05
N ARG A 132 11.85 -5.92 11.91
CA ARG A 132 10.68 -6.81 11.86
C ARG A 132 11.01 -8.16 12.46
N HIS A 133 12.15 -8.73 12.12
CA HIS A 133 12.61 -10.00 12.68
C HIS A 133 12.86 -9.90 14.19
N LYS A 134 13.51 -8.83 14.69
CA LYS A 134 13.67 -8.58 16.13
C LYS A 134 12.31 -8.44 16.83
N LEU A 135 11.37 -7.71 16.23
CA LEU A 135 10.02 -7.53 16.75
C LEU A 135 9.26 -8.86 16.79
N GLU A 136 9.29 -9.63 15.72
CA GLU A 136 8.66 -10.94 15.62
C GLU A 136 9.25 -11.93 16.64
N GLN A 137 10.57 -11.90 16.83
CA GLN A 137 11.24 -12.63 17.90
C GLN A 137 10.79 -12.18 19.29
N SER A 138 10.54 -10.90 19.52
CA SER A 138 10.03 -10.38 20.80
C SER A 138 8.53 -10.65 21.02
N LEU A 139 7.72 -10.69 19.96
CA LEU A 139 6.27 -10.94 19.99
C LEU A 139 5.90 -12.42 20.12
N GLY A 140 6.84 -13.32 19.79
CA GLY A 140 6.75 -14.74 20.13
C GLY A 140 6.76 -15.01 21.65
N TYR A 141 6.94 -13.96 22.46
CA TYR A 141 6.90 -13.98 23.91
C TYR A 141 5.57 -13.40 24.41
N LEU A 142 4.59 -14.24 24.78
CA LEU A 142 3.34 -13.82 25.42
C LEU A 142 3.40 -14.03 26.95
N PRO A 143 3.34 -12.96 27.76
CA PRO A 143 2.95 -13.04 29.16
C PRO A 143 1.45 -13.28 29.28
N ILE A 144 1.03 -14.43 29.82
CA ILE A 144 -0.37 -14.66 30.21
C ILE A 144 -0.52 -14.29 31.69
N VAL A 145 -1.02 -13.09 31.96
CA VAL A 145 -1.60 -12.65 33.26
C VAL A 145 -0.70 -12.92 34.48
N GLY A 146 0.05 -11.89 34.90
CA GLY A 146 0.44 -11.79 36.30
C GLY A 146 -0.80 -11.58 37.15
N ASP A 147 -1.40 -12.66 37.63
CA ASP A 147 -2.05 -12.64 38.93
C ASP A 147 -0.94 -12.45 39.99
N ASP A 148 -1.25 -11.76 41.08
CA ASP A 148 -0.32 -11.14 42.04
C ASP A 148 0.48 -12.14 42.91
N GLU A 149 0.53 -13.41 42.50
CA GLU A 149 1.28 -14.50 43.13
C GLU A 149 2.52 -14.96 42.33
N THR A 150 2.76 -14.39 41.15
CA THR A 150 3.91 -14.76 40.29
C THR A 150 5.24 -14.21 40.82
N ASP A 151 6.17 -15.11 41.15
CA ASP A 151 7.52 -14.74 41.60
C ASP A 151 8.32 -14.09 40.45
N ASP A 152 9.46 -13.47 40.78
CA ASP A 152 10.33 -12.83 39.78
C ASP A 152 10.75 -13.78 38.64
N ASP A 153 10.82 -15.06 38.96
CA ASP A 153 11.13 -16.13 38.02
C ASP A 153 9.98 -16.34 36.99
N ASP A 154 8.72 -16.22 37.40
CA ASP A 154 7.55 -16.35 36.51
C ASP A 154 7.34 -15.12 35.62
N LYS A 155 7.73 -13.93 36.10
CA LYS A 155 7.73 -12.69 35.32
C LYS A 155 8.83 -12.68 34.26
N MET A 156 9.97 -13.32 34.54
CA MET A 156 11.03 -13.54 33.56
C MET A 156 10.66 -14.62 32.53
N ALA A 157 9.82 -15.60 32.90
CA ALA A 157 9.25 -16.65 32.04
C ALA A 157 8.01 -16.20 31.23
N MET A 158 7.50 -15.01 31.53
CA MET A 158 6.42 -14.34 30.82
C MET A 158 6.86 -13.08 30.06
N GLY A 159 8.16 -12.73 30.07
CA GLY A 159 8.71 -11.67 29.21
C GLY A 159 8.20 -10.28 29.59
N LEU A 160 7.76 -10.18 30.85
CA LEU A 160 6.98 -9.07 31.37
C LEU A 160 7.83 -8.12 32.24
N LYS A 161 9.09 -8.48 32.54
CA LYS A 161 10.01 -7.58 33.24
C LYS A 161 10.57 -6.56 32.24
N GLU A 162 10.25 -5.29 32.52
CA GLU A 162 10.38 -4.12 31.67
C GLU A 162 11.74 -3.99 30.95
N THR A 163 11.62 -4.19 29.65
CA THR A 163 12.39 -3.67 28.51
C THR A 163 13.28 -2.45 28.77
N SER A 164 14.60 -2.67 28.79
CA SER A 164 15.61 -1.63 28.57
C SER A 164 16.36 -1.80 27.23
N TYR A 165 15.98 -2.78 26.41
CA TYR A 165 16.76 -3.21 25.24
C TYR A 165 15.90 -3.45 23.99
N VAL A 166 14.75 -2.78 23.87
CA VAL A 166 14.01 -2.70 22.61
C VAL A 166 14.21 -1.30 22.06
N ALA A 167 15.07 -1.25 21.03
CA ALA A 167 15.43 -0.08 20.25
C ALA A 167 16.50 0.82 20.87
N GLU A 168 17.74 0.32 20.91
CA GLU A 168 18.81 1.09 20.27
C GLU A 168 18.38 1.29 18.80
N VAL A 169 17.48 2.26 18.58
CA VAL A 169 17.53 3.04 17.36
C VAL A 169 18.86 3.73 17.50
N ASP A 170 19.88 3.26 16.78
CA ASP A 170 20.99 4.12 16.42
C ASP A 170 20.37 5.31 15.67
N ASP A 171 19.87 6.28 16.42
CA ASP A 171 19.37 7.58 15.95
C ASP A 171 20.52 8.42 15.38
N GLU A 172 21.74 7.90 15.36
CA GLU A 172 22.92 8.55 14.79
C GLU A 172 22.94 8.53 13.24
N ASP A 173 22.05 7.76 12.58
CA ASP A 173 21.95 7.69 11.10
C ASP A 173 20.80 8.55 10.51
N LEU A 174 20.10 9.35 11.34
CA LEU A 174 19.14 10.37 10.89
C LEU A 174 19.83 11.67 10.43
N ASP A 175 20.98 11.56 9.78
CA ASP A 175 21.50 12.67 8.98
C ASP A 175 20.49 12.92 7.85
N GLU A 176 19.60 13.89 8.06
CA GLU A 176 18.74 14.47 7.03
C GLU A 176 19.66 14.94 5.88
N ASP A 177 19.51 14.29 4.74
CA ASP A 177 20.37 14.51 3.61
C ASP A 177 19.68 15.49 2.68
N GLU A 178 19.85 16.78 2.99
CA GLU A 178 19.20 17.89 2.28
C GLU A 178 19.44 17.83 0.77
N GLU A 179 20.63 17.41 0.32
CA GLU A 179 20.97 17.27 -1.09
C GLU A 179 20.19 16.14 -1.77
N LEU A 180 20.07 15.00 -1.08
CA LEU A 180 19.31 13.86 -1.58
C LEU A 180 17.82 14.18 -1.62
N ASP A 181 17.31 14.90 -0.62
CA ASP A 181 15.91 15.29 -0.56
C ASP A 181 15.60 16.37 -1.60
N ALA A 182 16.52 17.33 -1.82
CA ALA A 182 16.43 18.26 -2.94
C ALA A 182 16.45 17.53 -4.30
N PHE A 183 17.25 16.47 -4.44
CA PHE A 183 17.24 15.65 -5.65
C PHE A 183 15.93 14.88 -5.83
N LYS A 184 15.40 14.26 -4.77
CA LYS A 184 14.10 13.55 -4.79
C LYS A 184 12.92 14.49 -5.07
N ALA A 185 13.00 15.75 -4.65
CA ALA A 185 11.97 16.75 -4.90
C ALA A 185 11.87 17.15 -6.38
N LEU A 186 12.89 16.85 -7.20
CA LEU A 186 12.84 17.06 -8.64
C LEU A 186 11.93 16.03 -9.32
N GLY A 187 11.27 16.44 -10.40
CA GLY A 187 10.46 15.53 -11.22
C GLY A 187 11.27 14.36 -11.78
N ALA A 188 10.62 13.22 -12.00
CA ALA A 188 11.27 11.98 -12.46
C ALA A 188 12.10 12.17 -13.74
N ALA A 189 11.60 12.97 -14.70
CA ALA A 189 12.33 13.30 -15.93
C ALA A 189 13.65 14.05 -15.68
N GLN A 190 13.66 15.01 -14.75
CA GLN A 190 14.86 15.78 -14.42
C GLN A 190 15.89 14.94 -13.68
N ARG A 191 15.42 14.09 -12.76
CA ARG A 191 16.28 13.12 -12.06
C ARG A 191 16.91 12.15 -13.05
N LEU A 192 16.15 11.64 -14.03
CA LEU A 192 16.64 10.76 -15.08
C LEU A 192 17.68 11.46 -15.97
N GLY A 193 17.41 12.71 -16.38
CA GLY A 193 18.35 13.51 -17.18
C GLY A 193 19.70 13.68 -16.49
N LYS A 194 19.70 14.01 -15.18
CA LYS A 194 20.93 14.09 -14.37
C LYS A 194 21.66 12.75 -14.29
N ALA A 195 20.94 11.64 -14.15
CA ALA A 195 21.55 10.31 -14.12
C ALA A 195 22.19 9.90 -15.45
N VAL A 196 21.52 10.22 -16.57
CA VAL A 196 22.06 9.98 -17.91
C VAL A 196 23.28 10.86 -18.18
N GLU A 197 23.24 12.13 -17.80
CA GLU A 197 24.38 13.04 -17.93
C GLU A 197 25.60 12.56 -17.14
N TYR A 198 25.36 12.07 -15.92
CA TYR A 198 26.39 11.46 -15.08
C TYR A 198 27.04 10.25 -15.74
N LEU A 199 26.23 9.29 -16.22
CA LEU A 199 26.70 8.10 -16.95
C LEU A 199 27.55 8.44 -18.17
N ARG A 200 27.21 9.52 -18.88
CA ARG A 200 27.94 9.97 -20.07
C ARG A 200 29.27 10.64 -19.74
N ARG A 201 29.29 11.49 -18.72
CA ARG A 201 30.49 12.24 -18.34
C ARG A 201 31.54 11.36 -17.68
N GLU A 202 31.12 10.43 -16.82
CA GLU A 202 32.07 9.66 -16.01
C GLU A 202 32.40 8.30 -16.61
N HIS A 203 31.40 7.63 -17.20
CA HIS A 203 31.55 6.27 -17.72
C HIS A 203 31.46 6.18 -19.24
N HIS A 204 31.24 7.30 -19.93
CA HIS A 204 31.01 7.34 -21.38
C HIS A 204 29.96 6.30 -21.82
N TYR A 205 28.93 6.10 -20.98
CA TYR A 205 27.93 5.06 -21.16
C TYR A 205 26.61 5.66 -21.63
N CYS A 206 26.02 5.08 -22.67
CA CYS A 206 24.67 5.44 -23.09
C CYS A 206 23.65 4.44 -22.56
N LEU A 207 22.71 4.92 -21.74
CA LEU A 207 21.60 4.13 -21.20
C LEU A 207 20.72 3.51 -22.30
N TRP A 208 20.51 4.24 -23.39
CA TRP A 208 19.62 3.85 -24.49
C TRP A 208 20.27 2.85 -25.45
N CYS A 209 21.53 3.09 -25.82
CA CYS A 209 22.32 2.14 -26.63
C CYS A 209 22.80 0.92 -25.81
N LYS A 210 22.78 1.02 -24.47
CA LYS A 210 23.24 0.00 -23.51
C LYS A 210 24.70 -0.41 -23.67
N MET A 211 25.55 0.53 -24.11
CA MET A 211 26.96 0.27 -24.37
C MET A 211 27.84 1.39 -23.83
N ALA A 212 29.04 1.01 -23.40
CA ALA A 212 30.10 1.93 -23.03
C ALA A 212 30.88 2.32 -24.29
N TYR A 213 31.17 3.60 -24.44
CA TYR A 213 32.00 4.15 -25.50
C TYR A 213 33.43 4.39 -24.98
N PRO A 214 34.44 4.14 -25.81
CA PRO A 214 35.83 4.37 -25.40
C PRO A 214 36.23 5.85 -25.41
N GLU A 215 35.49 6.71 -26.10
CA GLU A 215 35.80 8.13 -26.25
C GLU A 215 34.79 9.04 -25.54
N GLU A 216 35.29 10.14 -24.98
CA GLU A 216 34.50 11.14 -24.24
C GLU A 216 33.41 11.79 -25.10
N ARG A 217 33.67 11.95 -26.40
CA ARG A 217 32.72 12.53 -27.35
C ARG A 217 31.61 11.54 -27.77
N MET A 218 31.74 10.26 -27.39
CA MET A 218 30.83 9.16 -27.74
C MET A 218 30.41 9.19 -29.22
N GLU A 219 31.41 9.19 -30.11
CA GLU A 219 31.18 9.24 -31.55
C GLU A 219 30.33 8.03 -32.00
N GLY A 220 29.10 8.30 -32.47
CA GLY A 220 28.13 7.28 -32.88
C GLY A 220 26.90 7.15 -31.98
N CYS A 221 26.80 7.90 -30.88
CA CYS A 221 25.55 7.99 -30.10
C CYS A 221 24.58 9.03 -30.70
N PRO A 222 23.31 8.69 -31.02
CA PRO A 222 22.34 9.59 -31.62
C PRO A 222 22.02 10.87 -30.84
N GLY A 223 22.08 10.81 -29.50
CA GLY A 223 21.79 11.95 -28.63
C GLY A 223 21.65 11.50 -27.18
N PRO A 224 21.36 12.39 -26.21
CA PRO A 224 21.17 12.03 -24.80
C PRO A 224 19.75 11.60 -24.42
N ALA A 225 18.74 11.93 -25.22
CA ALA A 225 17.35 11.64 -24.90
C ALA A 225 16.91 10.28 -25.43
N GLU A 226 15.85 9.71 -24.84
CA GLU A 226 15.21 8.49 -25.35
C GLU A 226 14.75 8.67 -26.80
N ALA A 227 14.13 9.83 -27.10
CA ALA A 227 13.59 10.16 -28.42
C ALA A 227 14.64 10.20 -29.55
N ASP A 228 15.93 10.33 -29.22
CA ASP A 228 16.99 10.32 -30.23
C ASP A 228 17.30 8.89 -30.73
N HIS A 229 16.77 7.87 -30.05
CA HIS A 229 17.08 6.45 -30.29
C HIS A 229 15.87 5.60 -30.71
N ASP A 230 14.70 6.23 -30.89
CA ASP A 230 13.49 5.60 -31.44
C ASP A 230 13.56 5.42 -32.97
#